data_AF-A0A3B8WKQ2-F1
#
_entry.id   AF-A0A3B8WKQ2-F1
#
_cell.length_a   1.000
_cell.length_b   1.000
_cell.length_c   1.000
_cell.angle_alpha   90.00
_cell.angle_beta   90.00
_cell.angle_gamma   90.00
#
_symmetry.space_group_name_H-M   'P 1'
#
loop_
_entity.id
_entity.type
_entity.pdbx_description
1 polymer ?
#
loop_
_entity_poly.entity_id
_entity_poly.type
_entity_poly.pdbx_seq_one_letter_code
_entity_poly.pdbx_strand_id
1 'polypeptide(L)' 'WQDLGQPTQIALHTSCSARREMNTHLHARELLGKLANVERLDHDHESECCGFGGTFSVRMPEVSGAMVLDK' A
#
# COMPACT_ATOMS: atom_id res chain seq x y z
N TRP A 1 -5.08 23.05 8.92
CA TRP A 1 -3.76 22.40 9.07
C TRP A 1 -3.03 22.61 7.76
N GLN A 2 -1.81 23.17 7.80
CA GLN A 2 -0.97 23.32 6.61
C GLN A 2 0.08 22.20 6.62
N ASP A 3 0.33 21.62 5.45
CA ASP A 3 1.39 20.65 5.24
C ASP A 3 2.74 21.38 5.21
N LEU A 4 3.62 21.03 6.16
CA LEU A 4 4.96 21.61 6.33
C LEU A 4 6.07 20.64 5.89
N GLY A 5 5.70 19.47 5.36
CA GLY A 5 6.65 18.46 4.88
C GLY A 5 7.35 18.89 3.59
N GLN A 6 8.46 18.23 3.28
CA GLN A 6 9.13 18.42 1.98
C GLN A 6 8.35 17.69 0.87
N PRO A 7 8.34 18.21 -0.37
CA PRO A 7 7.76 17.52 -1.51
C PRO A 7 8.27 16.08 -1.63
N THR A 8 7.37 15.11 -1.60
CA THR A 8 7.70 13.67 -1.59
C THR A 8 6.73 12.88 -2.46
N GLN A 9 7.28 11.93 -3.20
CA GLN A 9 6.51 10.94 -3.96
C GLN A 9 6.41 9.64 -3.16
N ILE A 10 5.20 9.09 -3.05
CA ILE A 10 4.94 7.85 -2.30
C ILE A 10 4.09 6.87 -3.10
N ALA A 11 4.29 5.57 -2.88
CA ALA A 11 3.37 4.53 -3.30
C ALA A 11 2.61 4.01 -2.07
N LEU A 12 1.29 3.92 -2.16
CA LEU A 12 0.46 3.46 -1.04
C LEU A 12 0.34 1.93 -1.06
N HIS A 13 0.86 1.27 -0.03
CA HIS A 13 0.59 -0.14 0.24
C HIS A 13 -0.47 -0.26 1.35
N THR A 14 -1.58 -0.96 1.06
CA THR A 14 -2.62 -1.25 2.05
C THR A 14 -2.74 -2.73 2.31
N SER A 15 -3.05 -3.11 3.55
CA SER A 15 -3.40 -4.50 3.89
C SER A 15 -4.54 -5.00 3.01
N CYS A 16 -4.32 -6.15 2.36
CA CYS A 16 -5.29 -6.75 1.45
C CYS A 16 -6.57 -7.20 2.18
N SER A 17 -6.48 -7.69 3.42
CA SER A 17 -7.64 -8.06 4.22
C SER A 17 -8.45 -6.83 4.65
N ALA A 18 -7.77 -5.82 5.20
CA ALA A 18 -8.42 -4.57 5.62
C ALA A 18 -9.06 -3.83 4.44
N ARG A 19 -8.42 -3.88 3.27
CA ARG A 19 -8.97 -3.32 2.04
C ARG A 19 -10.29 -4.00 1.67
N ARG A 20 -10.34 -5.32 1.71
CA ARG A 20 -11.52 -6.13 1.33
C ARG A 20 -12.67 -5.97 2.32
N GLU A 21 -12.36 -5.94 3.61
CA GLU A 21 -13.40 -5.94 4.65
C GLU A 21 -13.88 -4.54 5.02
N MET A 22 -12.98 -3.55 4.98
CA MET A 22 -13.25 -2.21 5.53
C MET A 22 -12.96 -1.08 4.53
N ASN A 23 -12.60 -1.40 3.28
CA ASN A 23 -12.28 -0.40 2.25
C ASN A 23 -11.23 0.63 2.68
N THR A 24 -10.26 0.24 3.51
CA THR A 24 -9.26 1.16 4.10
C THR A 24 -8.47 1.97 3.08
N HIS A 25 -8.27 1.43 1.87
CA HIS A 25 -7.65 2.15 0.76
C HIS A 25 -8.36 3.46 0.37
N LEU A 26 -9.68 3.55 0.51
CA LEU A 26 -10.42 4.78 0.19
C LEU A 26 -10.08 5.89 1.18
N HIS A 27 -10.11 5.57 2.47
CA HIS A 27 -9.79 6.52 3.54
C HIS A 27 -8.32 6.94 3.51
N ALA A 28 -7.41 6.01 3.24
CA ALA A 28 -5.99 6.31 3.10
C ALA A 28 -5.72 7.27 1.93
N ARG A 29 -6.34 7.03 0.76
CA ARG A 29 -6.23 7.93 -0.40
C ARG A 29 -6.82 9.31 -0.11
N GLU A 30 -7.98 9.38 0.55
CA GLU A 30 -8.62 10.65 0.91
C GLU A 30 -7.75 11.45 1.90
N LEU A 31 -7.14 10.78 2.87
CA LEU A 31 -6.24 11.42 3.83
C LEU A 31 -4.98 11.96 3.14
N LEU A 32 -4.35 11.14 2.29
CA LEU A 32 -3.15 11.56 1.55
C LEU A 32 -3.46 12.70 0.57
N GLY A 33 -4.63 12.70 -0.05
CA GLY A 33 -5.07 13.79 -0.94
C GLY A 33 -5.26 15.15 -0.24
N LYS A 34 -5.25 15.20 1.09
CA LYS A 34 -5.29 16.45 1.87
C LYS A 34 -3.90 17.04 2.13
N LEU A 35 -2.83 16.32 1.79
CA LEU A 35 -1.45 16.77 1.95
C LEU A 35 -0.96 17.44 0.66
N ALA A 36 -0.50 18.68 0.76
CA ALA A 36 -0.14 19.50 -0.40
C ALA A 36 1.22 19.12 -1.00
N ASN A 37 2.11 18.54 -0.19
CA ASN A 37 3.48 18.23 -0.58
C ASN A 37 3.67 16.72 -0.82
N VAL A 38 2.59 15.93 -0.85
CA VAL A 38 2.64 14.49 -1.09
C VAL A 38 2.01 14.17 -2.44
N GLU A 39 2.83 13.67 -3.34
CA GLU A 39 2.36 13.08 -4.60
C GLU A 39 2.22 11.57 -4.41
N ARG A 40 1.01 11.06 -4.57
CA ARG A 40 0.75 9.62 -4.55
C ARG A 40 0.89 9.05 -5.95
N LEU A 41 1.82 8.13 -6.13
CA LEU A 41 2.00 7.38 -7.35
C LEU A 41 1.03 6.18 -7.37
N ASP A 42 0.37 6.00 -8.50
CA ASP A 42 -0.41 4.79 -8.80
C ASP A 42 0.55 3.70 -9.28
N HIS A 43 0.49 2.53 -8.64
CA HIS A 43 1.25 1.36 -9.03
C HIS A 43 0.30 0.31 -9.62
N ASP A 44 0.71 -0.36 -10.69
CA ASP A 44 -0.14 -1.21 -11.52
C ASP A 44 -0.81 -2.36 -10.73
N HIS A 45 -0.13 -2.90 -9.72
CA HIS A 45 -0.64 -3.99 -8.86
C HIS A 45 -1.07 -3.50 -7.46
N GLU A 46 -1.60 -2.27 -7.33
CA GLU A 46 -1.99 -1.71 -6.02
C GLU A 46 -3.03 -2.57 -5.29
N SER A 47 -3.92 -3.22 -6.04
CA SER A 47 -4.97 -4.07 -5.48
C SER A 47 -4.51 -5.45 -5.03
N GLU A 48 -3.28 -5.83 -5.37
CA GLU A 48 -2.78 -7.18 -5.16
C GLU A 48 -2.19 -7.40 -3.78
N CYS A 49 -2.18 -8.66 -3.34
CA CYS A 49 -1.57 -9.05 -2.07
C CYS A 49 -0.05 -9.04 -2.23
N CYS A 50 0.68 -8.43 -1.29
CA CYS A 50 2.15 -8.45 -1.27
C CYS A 50 2.76 -9.82 -0.91
N GLY A 51 1.93 -10.82 -0.61
CA GLY A 51 2.39 -12.17 -0.23
C GLY A 51 2.90 -12.30 1.19
N PHE A 52 3.11 -11.21 1.94
CA PHE A 52 3.70 -11.28 3.29
C PHE A 52 2.71 -11.56 4.44
N GLY A 53 1.52 -12.10 4.13
CA GLY A 53 0.44 -12.30 5.10
C GLY A 53 0.53 -13.61 5.89
N GLY A 54 0.74 -13.52 7.20
CA GLY A 54 0.52 -14.62 8.15
C GLY A 54 1.38 -15.87 7.89
N THR A 55 0.79 -17.05 8.00
CA THR A 55 1.52 -18.33 7.87
C THR A 55 1.93 -18.65 6.43
N PHE A 56 1.34 -17.99 5.43
CA PHE A 56 1.68 -18.20 4.02
C PHE A 56 3.13 -17.81 3.73
N SER A 57 3.61 -16.67 4.24
CA SER A 57 5.00 -16.23 4.01
C SER A 57 6.04 -17.16 4.61
N VAL A 58 5.70 -17.86 5.69
CA VAL A 58 6.57 -18.84 6.35
C VAL A 58 6.52 -20.20 5.64
N ARG A 59 5.35 -20.63 5.19
CA ARG A 59 5.17 -21.94 4.53
C ARG A 59 5.61 -21.95 3.07
N MET A 60 5.57 -20.78 2.40
CA MET A 60 5.86 -20.63 0.96
C MET A 60 6.79 -19.43 0.74
N PRO A 61 8.02 -19.46 1.29
CA PRO A 61 8.92 -18.30 1.31
C PRO A 61 9.35 -17.84 -0.09
N GLU A 62 9.57 -18.77 -1.03
CA GLU A 62 9.97 -18.43 -2.40
C GLU A 62 8.85 -17.71 -3.17
N VAL A 63 7.62 -18.20 -3.04
CA VAL A 63 6.43 -17.58 -3.66
C VAL A 63 6.15 -16.22 -3.03
N SER A 64 6.19 -16.13 -1.70
CA SER A 64 6.05 -14.86 -0.99
C SER A 64 7.13 -13.85 -1.38
N GLY A 65 8.36 -14.31 -1.61
CA GLY A 65 9.47 -13.48 -2.10
C GLY A 65 9.25 -12.97 -3.51
N ALA A 66 8.78 -13.82 -4.42
CA ALA A 66 8.43 -13.39 -5.78
C ALA A 66 7.30 -12.35 -5.79
N MET A 67 6.26 -12.55 -4.98
CA MET A 67 5.11 -11.62 -4.90
C MET A 67 5.48 -10.23 -4.37
N VAL A 68 6.46 -10.12 -3.47
CA VAL A 68 6.90 -8.81 -2.96
C VAL A 68 7.83 -8.09 -3.94
N LEU A 69 8.58 -8.83 -4.77
CA LEU A 69 9.43 -8.25 -5.80
C LEU A 69 8.64 -7.68 -6.98
N ASP A 70 7.42 -8.18 -7.20
CA ASP A 70 6.48 -7.72 -8.22
C ASP A 70 5.67 -6.47 -7.77
N LYS A 71 5.95 -5.95 -6.58
CA LYS A 71 5.20 -4.87 -5.91
C LYS A 71 5.88 -3.50 -6.05
#